data_AF-A0A5B7ADK0-F1
#
_entry.id   AF-A0A5B7ADK0-F1
#
_cell.length_a   1.000
_cell.length_b   1.000
_cell.length_c   1.000
_cell.angle_alpha   90.00
_cell.angle_beta   90.00
_cell.angle_gamma   90.00
#
_symmetry.space_group_name_H-M   'P 1'
#
loop_
_entity.id
_entity.type
_entity.pdbx_description
1 polymer ?
#
loop_
_entity_poly.entity_id
_entity_poly.type
_entity_poly.pdbx_seq_one_letter_code
_entity_poly.pdbx_strand_id
1 'polypeptide(L)'
;MKLGLFDLEKDHITIHFLVSWLSPLVPTTVPFSLSIDWNNRTLYNVWRRDGVFRQIGFWDGHSFRFFFESASDSYNFTFVSTNKEIYVTFNTKGNNSFSWFVLTSTGEINEFTLLDQGIAIVNHTMCDGTSVVNSNGSLIPMPSMCGDNDKFSEIRGSMPNSMIVRGSVRLGPSDCEIMCRSNCSCTAYASFRDDGTGCELYYGDKKDLLNIIGKGNGIIYV
;
A
#
# COMPACT_ATOMS: atom_id res chain seq x y z
N MET A 1 15.63 -8.15 -8.95
CA MET A 1 14.71 -8.96 -8.11
C MET A 1 13.64 -9.55 -9.01
N LYS A 2 13.25 -10.83 -8.84
CA LYS A 2 12.14 -11.43 -9.57
C LYS A 2 10.94 -11.64 -8.64
N LEU A 3 9.77 -11.12 -9.00
CA LEU A 3 8.51 -11.30 -8.27
C LEU A 3 7.55 -12.12 -9.13
N GLY A 4 7.04 -13.24 -8.64
CA GLY A 4 6.22 -14.13 -9.45
C GLY A 4 6.17 -15.58 -8.96
N LEU A 5 5.75 -16.47 -9.85
CA LEU A 5 5.63 -17.91 -9.65
C LEU A 5 6.80 -18.64 -10.31
N PHE A 6 7.35 -19.62 -9.60
CA PHE A 6 8.45 -20.46 -10.03
C PHE A 6 8.10 -21.93 -9.81
N ASP A 7 8.88 -22.81 -10.45
CA ASP A 7 8.71 -24.26 -10.32
C ASP A 7 7.31 -24.75 -10.75
N LEU A 8 6.71 -24.13 -11.78
CA LEU A 8 5.35 -24.43 -12.26
C LEU A 8 5.17 -25.86 -12.79
N GLU A 9 6.26 -26.54 -13.13
CA GLU A 9 6.28 -27.93 -13.59
C GLU A 9 6.42 -28.96 -12.45
N LYS A 10 6.62 -28.50 -11.21
CA LYS A 10 6.77 -29.36 -10.02
C LYS A 10 5.47 -29.44 -9.23
N ASP A 11 5.38 -30.42 -8.33
CA ASP A 11 4.23 -30.59 -7.41
C ASP A 11 4.08 -29.40 -6.43
N HIS A 12 5.15 -28.65 -6.22
CA HIS A 12 5.18 -27.47 -5.34
C HIS A 12 5.61 -26.23 -6.13
N ILE A 13 4.71 -25.24 -6.17
CA ILE A 13 4.95 -23.94 -6.79
C ILE A 13 5.61 -23.02 -5.76
N THR A 14 6.74 -22.43 -6.13
CA THR A 14 7.42 -21.41 -5.31
C THR A 14 6.89 -20.03 -5.68
N ILE A 15 6.55 -19.20 -4.69
CA ILE A 15 6.05 -17.84 -4.93
C ILE A 15 7.05 -16.84 -4.34
N HIS A 16 7.51 -15.91 -5.16
CA HIS A 16 8.23 -14.74 -4.69
C HIS A 16 7.28 -13.54 -4.68
N PHE A 17 7.05 -13.02 -3.49
CA PHE A 17 6.19 -11.87 -3.23
C PHE A 17 6.89 -10.93 -2.26
N LEU A 18 6.43 -9.68 -2.21
CA LEU A 18 6.95 -8.67 -1.31
C LEU A 18 5.93 -8.42 -0.20
N VAL A 19 6.42 -8.17 1.02
CA VAL A 19 5.58 -7.89 2.19
C VAL A 19 5.96 -6.55 2.79
N SER A 20 4.95 -5.80 3.24
CA SER A 20 5.19 -4.57 3.99
C SER A 20 5.50 -4.88 5.44
N TRP A 21 6.11 -3.92 6.12
CA TRP A 21 6.19 -3.90 7.58
C TRP A 21 4.82 -3.56 8.18
N LEU A 22 4.61 -3.86 9.46
CA LEU A 22 3.38 -3.50 10.18
C LEU A 22 3.27 -2.00 10.40
N SER A 23 4.41 -1.37 10.66
CA SER A 23 4.60 0.08 10.76
C SER A 23 6.03 0.42 10.29
N PRO A 24 6.37 1.70 10.12
CA PRO A 24 7.74 2.10 9.79
C PRO A 24 8.80 1.64 10.80
N LEU A 25 8.40 1.29 12.03
CA LEU A 25 9.31 0.88 13.11
C LEU A 25 9.18 -0.60 13.50
N VAL A 26 8.16 -1.31 13.02
CA VAL A 26 7.89 -2.70 13.38
C VAL A 26 7.89 -3.61 12.14
N PRO A 27 8.98 -4.34 11.88
CA PRO A 27 9.16 -5.15 10.66
C PRO A 27 8.40 -6.49 10.67
N THR A 28 7.63 -6.77 11.72
CA THR A 28 6.97 -8.06 11.90
C THR A 28 5.51 -7.97 11.54
N THR A 29 4.91 -9.08 11.07
CA THR A 29 3.48 -9.18 10.70
C THR A 29 3.18 -8.43 9.40
N VAL A 30 2.41 -9.06 8.51
CA VAL A 30 2.20 -8.58 7.14
C VAL A 30 0.82 -7.92 7.04
N PRO A 31 0.71 -6.58 6.99
CA PRO A 31 -0.56 -5.93 6.68
C PRO A 31 -0.84 -5.90 5.18
N PHE A 32 0.21 -5.83 4.34
CA PHE A 32 0.10 -5.87 2.88
C PHE A 32 1.11 -6.82 2.23
N SER A 33 0.70 -7.45 1.14
CA SER A 33 1.58 -8.23 0.27
C SER A 33 1.40 -7.85 -1.19
N LEU A 34 2.50 -7.74 -1.92
CA LEU A 34 2.51 -7.53 -3.36
C LEU A 34 2.86 -8.86 -4.03
N SER A 35 1.93 -9.37 -4.82
CA SER A 35 2.12 -10.62 -5.56
C SER A 35 1.41 -10.61 -6.91
N ILE A 36 1.79 -11.56 -7.75
CA ILE A 36 1.02 -11.95 -8.93
C ILE A 36 -0.35 -12.52 -8.51
N ASP A 37 -1.36 -12.29 -9.35
CA ASP A 37 -2.69 -12.87 -9.15
C ASP A 37 -2.72 -14.35 -9.54
N TRP A 38 -3.34 -15.17 -8.69
CA TRP A 38 -3.43 -16.61 -8.88
C TRP A 38 -4.36 -17.03 -10.02
N ASN A 39 -5.46 -16.30 -10.19
CA ASN A 39 -6.48 -16.58 -11.21
C ASN A 39 -6.08 -15.97 -12.55
N ASN A 40 -5.48 -14.77 -12.52
CA ASN A 40 -5.02 -14.08 -13.72
C ASN A 40 -3.54 -13.73 -13.63
N ARG A 41 -2.69 -14.66 -14.10
CA ARG A 41 -1.21 -14.58 -14.02
C ARG A 41 -0.57 -13.47 -14.86
N THR A 42 -1.35 -12.55 -15.41
CA THR A 42 -0.86 -11.32 -16.05
C THR A 42 -1.00 -10.10 -15.14
N LEU A 43 -1.74 -10.21 -14.03
CA LEU A 43 -2.02 -9.12 -13.11
C LEU A 43 -1.13 -9.18 -11.87
N TYR A 44 -0.75 -8.01 -11.38
CA TYR A 44 -0.08 -7.85 -10.10
C TYR A 44 -0.91 -6.96 -9.19
N ASN A 45 -1.05 -7.41 -7.96
CA ASN A 45 -1.92 -6.81 -6.97
C ASN A 45 -1.16 -6.57 -5.66
N VAL A 46 -1.53 -5.50 -4.97
CA VAL A 46 -1.26 -5.32 -3.54
C VAL A 46 -2.49 -5.80 -2.79
N TRP A 47 -2.32 -6.85 -2.00
CA TRP A 47 -3.34 -7.45 -1.15
C TRP A 47 -3.21 -6.89 0.26
N ARG A 48 -4.33 -6.53 0.86
CA ARG A 48 -4.46 -6.21 2.28
C ARG A 48 -4.91 -7.46 3.04
N ARG A 49 -4.62 -7.51 4.34
CA ARG A 49 -4.94 -8.66 5.21
C ARG A 49 -6.42 -9.09 5.21
N ASP A 50 -7.36 -8.19 4.95
CA ASP A 50 -8.80 -8.46 4.84
C ASP A 50 -9.23 -9.03 3.47
N GLY A 51 -8.28 -9.28 2.56
CA GLY A 51 -8.54 -9.84 1.23
C GLY A 51 -8.87 -8.80 0.16
N VAL A 52 -9.02 -7.53 0.55
CA VAL A 52 -9.12 -6.41 -0.38
C VAL A 52 -7.82 -6.25 -1.15
N PHE A 53 -7.89 -5.97 -2.44
CA PHE A 53 -6.71 -5.79 -3.27
C PHE A 53 -6.80 -4.56 -4.16
N ARG A 54 -5.64 -4.06 -4.55
CA ARG A 54 -5.46 -3.00 -5.54
C ARG A 54 -4.61 -3.56 -6.66
N GLN A 55 -5.08 -3.41 -7.89
CA GLN A 55 -4.29 -3.73 -9.05
C GLN A 55 -3.22 -2.65 -9.24
N ILE A 56 -1.96 -3.06 -9.36
CA ILE A 56 -0.81 -2.15 -9.48
C ILE A 56 -0.18 -2.19 -10.86
N GLY A 57 -0.37 -3.27 -11.60
CA GLY A 57 0.10 -3.39 -12.96
C GLY A 57 -0.40 -4.64 -13.64
N PHE A 58 -0.19 -4.70 -14.94
CA PHE A 58 -0.59 -5.81 -15.78
C PHE A 58 0.32 -5.97 -16.99
N TRP A 59 0.39 -7.19 -17.51
CA TRP A 59 0.99 -7.49 -18.81
C TRP A 59 -0.04 -7.30 -19.93
N ASP A 60 0.24 -6.41 -20.89
CA ASP A 60 -0.66 -6.08 -21.99
C ASP A 60 -0.42 -6.92 -23.27
N GLY A 61 0.47 -7.91 -23.22
CA GLY A 61 0.91 -8.70 -24.37
C GLY A 61 2.23 -8.24 -25.00
N HIS A 62 2.65 -7.00 -24.75
CA HIS A 62 3.86 -6.40 -25.32
C HIS A 62 4.80 -5.85 -24.25
N SER A 63 4.25 -5.22 -23.22
CA SER A 63 4.96 -4.55 -22.15
C SER A 63 4.22 -4.71 -20.81
N PHE A 64 4.97 -4.73 -19.72
CA PHE A 64 4.37 -4.66 -18.39
C PHE A 64 4.05 -3.20 -18.08
N ARG A 65 2.79 -2.89 -17.79
CA ARG A 65 2.33 -1.54 -17.46
C ARG A 65 1.96 -1.44 -15.99
N PHE A 66 2.49 -0.43 -15.31
CA PHE A 66 2.02 -0.05 -13.98
C PHE A 66 0.89 0.99 -14.09
N PHE A 67 0.02 1.02 -13.08
CA PHE A 67 -1.00 2.08 -12.94
C PHE A 67 -0.46 3.36 -12.28
N PHE A 68 0.83 3.39 -11.96
CA PHE A 68 1.55 4.58 -11.54
C PHE A 68 2.50 5.01 -12.64
N GLU A 69 2.44 6.28 -13.02
CA GLU A 69 3.38 6.85 -13.98
C GLU A 69 4.72 7.00 -13.27
N SER A 70 5.69 6.15 -13.63
CA SER A 70 7.07 6.35 -13.20
C SER A 70 7.57 7.62 -13.89
N ALA A 71 7.61 8.74 -13.17
CA ALA A 71 8.12 10.03 -13.66
C ALA A 71 9.55 9.94 -14.23
N SER A 72 10.25 8.86 -13.86
CA SER A 72 11.58 8.52 -14.30
C SER A 72 11.45 7.33 -15.24
N ASP A 73 11.65 7.55 -16.54
CA ASP A 73 11.79 6.52 -17.60
C ASP A 73 13.07 5.66 -17.40
N SER A 74 13.44 5.45 -16.14
CA SER A 74 14.72 4.99 -15.60
C SER A 74 14.72 3.50 -15.26
N TYR A 75 13.63 2.79 -15.53
CA TYR A 75 13.57 1.34 -15.38
C TYR A 75 13.14 0.67 -16.65
N ASN A 76 13.72 -0.51 -16.89
CA ASN A 76 13.23 -1.44 -17.87
C ASN A 76 12.57 -2.60 -17.12
N PHE A 77 11.24 -2.65 -17.19
CA PHE A 77 10.45 -3.76 -16.65
C PHE A 77 10.32 -4.85 -17.70
N THR A 78 10.66 -6.07 -17.31
CA THR A 78 10.56 -7.25 -18.15
C THR A 78 9.63 -8.24 -17.49
N PHE A 79 8.62 -8.67 -18.23
CA PHE A 79 7.75 -9.77 -17.86
C PHE A 79 8.21 -11.02 -18.59
N VAL A 80 8.31 -12.13 -17.85
CA VAL A 80 8.70 -13.43 -18.38
C VAL A 80 7.60 -14.41 -18.06
N SER A 81 7.12 -15.12 -19.06
CA SER A 81 6.13 -16.18 -18.93
C SER A 81 6.54 -17.40 -19.73
N THR A 82 6.91 -18.46 -19.03
CA THR A 82 7.33 -19.75 -19.59
C THR A 82 6.49 -20.87 -18.98
N ASN A 83 6.73 -22.11 -19.39
CA ASN A 83 6.14 -23.28 -18.74
C ASN A 83 6.72 -23.55 -17.33
N LYS A 84 7.83 -22.90 -16.94
CA LYS A 84 8.52 -23.12 -15.65
C LYS A 84 8.35 -21.98 -14.65
N GLU A 85 8.38 -20.75 -15.14
CA GLU A 85 8.34 -19.54 -14.31
C GLU A 85 7.52 -18.44 -14.99
N ILE A 86 6.80 -17.66 -14.18
CA ILE A 86 6.06 -16.46 -14.57
C ILE A 86 6.42 -15.37 -13.57
N TYR A 87 7.10 -14.31 -14.00
CA TYR A 87 7.53 -13.25 -13.10
C TYR A 87 7.71 -11.91 -13.80
N VAL A 88 7.71 -10.85 -13.00
CA VAL A 88 8.20 -9.54 -13.37
C VAL A 88 9.55 -9.29 -12.73
N THR A 89 10.45 -8.68 -13.48
CA THR A 89 11.73 -8.17 -13.02
C THR A 89 11.95 -6.77 -13.57
N PHE A 90 12.82 -6.01 -12.94
CA PHE A 90 13.22 -4.71 -13.44
C PHE A 90 14.73 -4.54 -13.37
N ASN A 91 15.23 -3.66 -14.23
CA ASN A 91 16.60 -3.18 -14.19
C ASN A 91 16.61 -1.65 -14.32
N THR A 92 17.60 -0.99 -13.74
CA THR A 92 17.80 0.46 -13.90
C THR A 92 18.38 0.75 -15.28
N LYS A 93 17.89 1.81 -15.94
CA LYS A 93 18.41 2.38 -17.19
C LYS A 93 19.37 3.52 -16.82
N GLY A 94 20.63 3.45 -17.24
CA GLY A 94 21.61 4.54 -17.05
C GLY A 94 22.66 4.32 -15.95
N ASN A 95 23.49 5.35 -15.73
CA ASN A 95 24.65 5.34 -14.83
C ASN A 95 24.24 5.14 -13.36
N ASN A 96 24.81 4.13 -12.70
CA ASN A 96 25.12 3.94 -11.26
C ASN A 96 24.20 4.46 -10.13
N SER A 97 23.06 5.08 -10.40
CA SER A 97 22.09 5.52 -9.39
C SER A 97 21.34 4.30 -8.86
N PHE A 98 21.54 4.01 -7.58
CA PHE A 98 20.86 2.91 -6.91
C PHE A 98 19.48 3.35 -6.49
N SER A 99 18.45 2.65 -6.96
CA SER A 99 17.06 2.94 -6.60
C SER A 99 16.32 1.66 -6.23
N TRP A 100 15.32 1.79 -5.37
CA TRP A 100 14.52 0.66 -4.90
C TRP A 100 13.09 1.06 -4.57
N PHE A 101 12.20 0.07 -4.60
CA PHE A 101 10.79 0.25 -4.25
C PHE A 101 10.52 -0.31 -2.86
N VAL A 102 9.64 0.36 -2.12
CA VAL A 102 9.19 -0.06 -0.78
C VAL A 102 7.67 -0.11 -0.76
N LEU A 103 7.11 -1.25 -0.36
CA LEU A 103 5.70 -1.35 0.00
C LEU A 103 5.53 -0.89 1.45
N THR A 104 4.81 0.21 1.64
CA THR A 104 4.62 0.85 2.94
C THR A 104 3.60 0.10 3.80
N SER A 105 3.56 0.39 5.10
CA SER A 105 2.56 -0.13 6.03
C SER A 105 1.13 0.36 5.76
N THR A 106 0.95 1.28 4.80
CA THR A 106 -0.36 1.78 4.31
C THR A 106 -0.76 1.16 2.97
N GLY A 107 0.09 0.30 2.39
CA GLY A 107 -0.18 -0.38 1.13
C GLY A 107 0.17 0.45 -0.12
N GLU A 108 0.96 1.51 0.04
CA GLU A 108 1.49 2.32 -1.05
C GLU A 108 2.86 1.80 -1.49
N ILE A 109 3.23 2.07 -2.74
CA ILE A 109 4.54 1.70 -3.29
C ILE A 109 5.32 2.99 -3.51
N ASN A 110 6.36 3.20 -2.71
CA ASN A 110 7.24 4.36 -2.83
C ASN A 110 8.53 3.96 -3.53
N GLU A 111 8.99 4.78 -4.47
CA GLU A 111 10.32 4.68 -5.06
C GLU A 111 11.29 5.60 -4.31
N PHE A 112 12.45 5.04 -3.98
CA PHE A 112 13.58 5.77 -3.40
C PHE A 112 14.76 5.71 -4.36
N THR A 113 15.45 6.84 -4.52
CA THR A 113 16.69 6.92 -5.29
C THR A 113 17.83 7.46 -4.43
N LEU A 114 18.99 6.83 -4.55
CA LEU A 114 20.22 7.27 -3.91
C LEU A 114 20.91 8.31 -4.80
N LEU A 115 21.05 9.52 -4.27
CA LEU A 115 21.79 10.62 -4.85
C LEU A 115 23.04 10.89 -4.00
N ASP A 116 24.01 11.60 -4.55
CA ASP A 116 25.26 11.95 -3.83
C ASP A 116 25.01 12.69 -2.50
N GLN A 117 23.86 13.35 -2.37
CA GLN A 117 23.47 14.18 -1.23
C GLN A 117 22.48 13.49 -0.27
N GLY A 118 22.08 12.24 -0.54
CA GLY A 118 21.16 11.48 0.31
C GLY A 118 20.13 10.67 -0.47
N ILE A 119 19.04 10.29 0.22
CA ILE A 119 17.95 9.50 -0.37
C ILE A 119 16.79 10.44 -0.68
N ALA A 120 16.33 10.43 -1.94
CA ALA A 120 15.14 11.16 -2.37
C ALA A 120 13.96 10.21 -2.61
N ILE A 121 12.75 10.64 -2.24
CA ILE A 121 11.50 9.95 -2.59
C ILE A 121 11.07 10.47 -3.96
N VAL A 122 10.77 9.55 -4.88
CA VAL A 122 10.23 9.89 -6.20
C VAL A 122 8.70 9.87 -6.10
N ASN A 123 8.07 11.00 -6.44
CA ASN A 123 6.62 11.10 -6.44
C ASN A 123 6.07 10.49 -7.73
N HIS A 124 5.14 9.55 -7.59
CA HIS A 124 4.39 8.98 -8.70
C HIS A 124 2.98 9.56 -8.74
N THR A 125 2.57 10.05 -9.90
CA THR A 125 1.16 10.32 -10.18
C THR A 125 0.49 9.00 -10.54
N MET A 126 -0.61 8.68 -9.86
CA MET A 126 -1.50 7.62 -10.33
C MET A 126 -2.09 8.07 -11.66
N CYS A 127 -2.08 7.18 -12.66
CA CYS A 127 -2.74 7.47 -13.93
C CYS A 127 -4.26 7.59 -13.66
N ASP A 128 -4.85 8.71 -14.05
CA ASP A 128 -6.30 8.88 -14.03
C ASP A 128 -6.94 7.92 -15.03
N GLY A 129 -7.99 7.22 -14.60
CA GLY A 129 -8.48 5.97 -15.17
C GLY A 129 -9.20 6.08 -16.52
N THR A 130 -8.75 6.92 -17.44
CA THR A 130 -9.30 7.02 -18.79
C THR A 130 -8.59 6.06 -19.74
N SER A 131 -8.70 4.75 -19.51
CA SER A 131 -8.79 3.72 -20.56
C SER A 131 -8.81 2.30 -19.99
N VAL A 132 -10.03 1.74 -20.04
CA VAL A 132 -10.36 0.31 -20.20
C VAL A 132 -10.40 -0.56 -18.92
N VAL A 133 -11.67 -0.84 -18.54
CA VAL A 133 -12.22 -1.79 -17.55
C VAL A 133 -12.10 -1.42 -16.07
N ASN A 134 -13.14 -0.74 -15.55
CA ASN A 134 -13.69 -0.79 -14.19
C ASN A 134 -12.74 -1.16 -13.04
N SER A 135 -11.59 -0.53 -12.95
CA SER A 135 -10.71 -0.62 -11.80
C SER A 135 -10.04 0.73 -11.67
N ASN A 136 -10.70 1.63 -10.96
CA ASN A 136 -10.00 2.73 -10.33
C ASN A 136 -8.79 2.11 -9.63
N GLY A 137 -7.57 2.62 -9.83
CA GLY A 137 -6.37 2.18 -9.14
C GLY A 137 -6.42 2.33 -7.61
N SER A 138 -7.61 2.46 -7.03
CA SER A 138 -7.99 2.32 -5.63
C SER A 138 -8.00 0.84 -5.23
N LEU A 139 -7.74 0.54 -3.97
CA LEU A 139 -8.11 -0.77 -3.38
C LEU A 139 -9.59 -1.00 -3.74
N ILE A 140 -9.95 -2.14 -4.34
CA ILE A 140 -11.36 -2.51 -4.55
C ILE A 140 -11.95 -2.64 -3.15
N PRO A 141 -12.66 -1.63 -2.64
CA PRO A 141 -13.03 -1.63 -1.24
C PRO A 141 -14.04 -2.76 -1.06
N MET A 142 -13.96 -3.44 0.09
CA MET A 142 -15.19 -3.99 0.66
C MET A 142 -16.21 -2.84 0.65
N PRO A 143 -17.43 -3.02 0.12
CA PRO A 143 -18.42 -1.95 0.10
C PRO A 143 -18.52 -1.37 1.50
N SER A 144 -18.17 -0.09 1.67
CA SER A 144 -18.41 0.55 2.95
C SER A 144 -19.89 0.57 3.17
N MET A 145 -20.27 0.18 4.38
CA MET A 145 -21.65 0.20 4.82
C MET A 145 -22.14 1.64 5.08
N CYS A 146 -21.28 2.64 4.84
CA CYS A 146 -21.46 4.04 5.18
C CYS A 146 -21.58 4.87 3.89
N GLY A 147 -22.52 5.82 3.83
CA GLY A 147 -22.72 6.67 2.65
C GLY A 147 -21.61 7.71 2.46
N ASP A 148 -21.04 7.74 1.24
CA ASP A 148 -20.03 8.61 0.61
C ASP A 148 -18.92 9.30 1.43
N ASN A 149 -17.71 9.21 0.86
CA ASN A 149 -16.42 9.85 1.21
C ASN A 149 -15.53 9.15 2.26
N ASP A 150 -15.39 7.86 2.02
CA ASP A 150 -14.57 6.87 2.69
C ASP A 150 -13.04 7.09 2.74
N LYS A 151 -12.50 8.23 2.28
CA LYS A 151 -11.05 8.40 2.16
C LYS A 151 -10.49 9.21 3.32
N PHE A 152 -9.60 8.61 4.09
CA PHE A 152 -8.88 9.29 5.15
C PHE A 152 -7.69 10.09 4.60
N SER A 153 -7.46 11.26 5.16
CA SER A 153 -6.30 12.12 4.91
C SER A 153 -5.48 12.28 6.18
N GLU A 154 -4.17 12.37 6.02
CA GLU A 154 -3.25 12.56 7.14
C GLU A 154 -3.27 14.00 7.63
N ILE A 155 -3.41 14.18 8.96
CA ILE A 155 -3.17 15.44 9.66
C ILE A 155 -2.22 15.23 10.83
N ARG A 156 -1.54 16.31 11.25
CA ARG A 156 -0.73 16.32 12.47
C ARG A 156 -1.52 16.90 13.64
N GLY A 157 -1.54 16.20 14.77
CA GLY A 157 -2.21 16.68 15.98
C GLY A 157 -2.23 15.66 17.11
N SER A 158 -3.12 15.89 18.07
CA SER A 158 -3.43 14.97 19.18
C SER A 158 -4.93 14.77 19.27
N MET A 159 -5.39 13.52 19.25
CA MET A 159 -6.80 13.18 19.20
C MET A 159 -7.49 13.46 20.56
N PRO A 160 -8.57 14.26 20.62
CA PRO A 160 -9.29 14.51 21.86
C PRO A 160 -10.30 13.38 22.13
N ASN A 161 -10.46 12.98 23.39
CA ASN A 161 -11.51 12.04 23.85
C ASN A 161 -11.65 10.78 22.97
N SER A 162 -10.52 10.16 22.64
CA SER A 162 -10.44 8.97 21.81
C SER A 162 -10.71 7.69 22.61
N MET A 163 -11.04 6.64 21.87
CA MET A 163 -11.16 5.28 22.39
C MET A 163 -9.91 4.47 22.01
N ILE A 164 -9.17 4.02 23.03
CA ILE A 164 -8.05 3.09 22.85
C ILE A 164 -8.58 1.66 22.76
N VAL A 165 -8.30 0.98 21.64
CA VAL A 165 -8.67 -0.42 21.43
C VAL A 165 -7.71 -1.32 22.21
N ARG A 166 -8.19 -1.94 23.31
CA ARG A 166 -7.38 -2.88 24.10
C ARG A 166 -7.01 -4.11 23.28
N GLY A 167 -5.77 -4.59 23.43
CA GLY A 167 -5.28 -5.79 22.73
C GLY A 167 -4.83 -5.58 21.28
N SER A 168 -4.90 -4.35 20.75
CA SER A 168 -4.51 -3.99 19.38
C SER A 168 -2.99 -3.99 19.10
N VAL A 169 -2.17 -4.62 19.94
CA VAL A 169 -0.70 -4.56 19.87
C VAL A 169 -0.11 -5.08 18.57
N ARG A 170 -0.82 -5.98 17.90
CA ARG A 170 -0.42 -6.57 16.61
C ARG A 170 -1.13 -5.93 15.42
N LEU A 171 -1.82 -4.80 15.65
CA LEU A 171 -2.55 -4.06 14.63
C LEU A 171 -1.73 -2.84 14.21
N GLY A 172 -1.65 -2.65 12.90
CA GLY A 172 -1.02 -1.48 12.30
C GLY A 172 -2.05 -0.45 11.84
N PRO A 173 -1.61 0.66 11.23
CA PRO A 173 -2.49 1.74 10.77
C PRO A 173 -3.62 1.26 9.86
N SER A 174 -3.33 0.33 8.93
CA SER A 174 -4.35 -0.22 8.02
C SER A 174 -5.42 -1.06 8.73
N ASP A 175 -5.08 -1.73 9.82
CA ASP A 175 -6.05 -2.48 10.62
C ASP A 175 -6.99 -1.50 11.34
N CYS A 176 -6.45 -0.38 11.84
CA CYS A 176 -7.24 0.68 12.46
C CYS A 176 -8.16 1.37 11.44
N GLU A 177 -7.70 1.54 10.20
CA GLU A 177 -8.53 2.02 9.10
C GLU A 177 -9.72 1.07 8.85
N ILE A 178 -9.47 -0.24 8.78
CA ILE A 178 -10.54 -1.26 8.61
C ILE A 178 -11.54 -1.16 9.76
N MET A 179 -11.05 -1.07 11.00
CA MET A 179 -11.92 -0.92 12.17
C MET A 179 -12.77 0.36 12.09
N CYS A 180 -12.17 1.48 11.69
CA CYS A 180 -12.88 2.75 11.57
C CYS A 180 -13.95 2.69 10.48
N ARG A 181 -13.60 2.19 9.28
CA ARG A 181 -14.54 2.02 8.16
C ARG A 181 -15.71 1.08 8.49
N SER A 182 -15.48 0.09 9.36
CA SER A 182 -16.53 -0.84 9.79
C SER A 182 -17.58 -0.21 10.71
N ASN A 183 -17.34 1.01 11.19
CA ASN A 183 -18.24 1.74 12.07
C ASN A 183 -18.48 3.15 11.53
N CYS A 184 -19.68 3.41 10.99
CA CYS A 184 -20.01 4.70 10.36
C CYS A 184 -20.03 5.90 11.32
N SER A 185 -19.93 5.68 12.63
CA SER A 185 -19.74 6.77 13.60
C SER A 185 -18.27 7.14 13.77
N CYS A 186 -17.33 6.34 13.25
CA CYS A 186 -15.90 6.62 13.34
C CYS A 186 -15.52 7.72 12.35
N THR A 187 -14.87 8.76 12.88
CA THR A 187 -14.49 9.95 12.13
C THR A 187 -12.99 9.99 11.87
N ALA A 188 -12.19 9.38 12.75
CA ALA A 188 -10.74 9.34 12.61
C ALA A 188 -10.10 8.18 13.36
N TYR A 189 -8.88 7.83 12.96
CA TYR A 189 -8.05 6.85 13.67
C TYR A 189 -6.59 7.30 13.74
N ALA A 190 -5.86 6.75 14.71
CA ALA A 190 -4.43 6.95 14.88
C ALA A 190 -3.78 5.68 15.47
N SER A 191 -2.45 5.61 15.36
CA SER A 191 -1.68 4.63 16.11
C SER A 191 -1.59 5.04 17.57
N PHE A 192 -1.88 4.11 18.48
CA PHE A 192 -1.84 4.40 19.92
C PHE A 192 -0.41 4.49 20.47
N ARG A 193 0.54 3.75 19.89
CA ARG A 193 1.94 3.72 20.33
C ARG A 193 2.86 4.46 19.39
N ASP A 194 3.98 4.91 19.96
CA ASP A 194 5.06 5.57 19.24
C ASP A 194 5.71 4.69 18.16
N ASP A 195 5.63 3.36 18.30
CA ASP A 195 6.10 2.40 17.30
C ASP A 195 5.14 2.24 16.10
N GLY A 196 4.03 2.99 16.09
CA GLY A 196 3.00 2.93 15.05
C GLY A 196 2.02 1.75 15.21
N THR A 197 2.08 0.99 16.30
CA THR A 197 1.14 -0.11 16.59
C THR A 197 0.01 0.30 17.53
N GLY A 198 -1.05 -0.51 17.54
CA GLY A 198 -2.23 -0.26 18.35
C GLY A 198 -3.17 0.75 17.74
N CYS A 199 -4.45 0.64 18.05
CA CYS A 199 -5.48 1.50 17.48
C CYS A 199 -6.09 2.44 18.52
N GLU A 200 -6.14 3.71 18.14
CA GLU A 200 -6.89 4.76 18.78
C GLU A 200 -7.96 5.26 17.79
N LEU A 201 -9.22 5.22 18.18
CA LEU A 201 -10.37 5.56 17.33
C LEU A 201 -11.13 6.76 17.89
N TYR A 202 -11.64 7.61 17.01
CA TYR A 202 -12.43 8.78 17.38
C TYR A 202 -13.81 8.76 16.73
N TYR A 203 -14.83 9.06 17.54
CA TYR A 203 -16.24 9.01 17.18
C TYR A 203 -16.96 10.36 17.32
N GLY A 204 -16.22 11.47 17.46
CA GLY A 204 -16.79 12.82 17.60
C GLY A 204 -16.86 13.58 16.26
N ASP A 205 -17.09 14.90 16.33
CA ASP A 205 -17.27 15.75 15.13
C ASP A 205 -15.92 16.02 14.43
N LYS A 206 -15.90 15.88 13.10
CA LYS A 206 -14.72 16.18 12.27
C LYS A 206 -14.21 17.62 12.45
N LYS A 207 -15.09 18.56 12.78
CA LYS A 207 -14.73 19.97 13.05
C LYS A 207 -13.82 20.11 14.28
N ASP A 208 -13.98 19.26 15.28
CA ASP A 208 -13.13 19.29 16.48
C ASP A 208 -11.69 18.89 16.12
N LEU A 209 -11.53 17.99 15.13
CA LEU A 209 -10.23 17.56 14.62
C LEU A 209 -9.55 18.63 13.75
N LEU A 210 -10.31 19.50 13.07
CA LEU A 210 -9.72 20.61 12.32
C LEU A 210 -9.09 21.66 13.25
N ASN A 211 -9.61 21.82 14.48
CA ASN A 211 -9.13 22.78 15.47
C ASN A 211 -7.81 22.37 16.17
N ILE A 212 -7.37 21.13 15.96
CA ILE A 212 -6.14 20.56 16.53
C ILE A 212 -5.02 20.41 15.50
N ILE A 213 -5.23 20.78 14.24
CA ILE A 213 -4.19 20.72 13.21
C ILE A 213 -2.98 21.54 13.68
N GLY A 214 -1.82 20.88 13.75
CA GLY A 214 -0.56 21.47 14.23
C GLY A 214 -0.41 21.53 15.76
N LYS A 215 -1.41 21.07 16.54
CA LYS A 215 -1.32 20.94 18.00
C LYS A 215 -0.95 19.51 18.37
N GLY A 216 0.36 19.25 18.42
CA GLY A 216 0.93 17.94 18.74
C GLY A 216 1.70 17.34 17.56
N ASN A 217 2.43 16.26 17.84
CA ASN A 217 3.34 15.63 16.87
C ASN A 217 2.82 14.28 16.35
N GLY A 218 1.63 13.85 16.79
CA GLY A 218 1.01 12.60 16.36
C GLY A 218 0.46 12.69 14.95
N ILE A 219 0.34 11.53 14.30
CA ILE A 219 -0.26 11.37 12.97
C ILE A 219 -1.69 10.86 13.17
N ILE A 220 -2.66 11.56 12.60
CA ILE A 220 -4.09 11.22 12.68
C ILE A 220 -4.64 11.13 11.26
N TYR A 221 -5.48 10.13 11.00
CA TYR A 221 -6.15 9.91 9.72
C TYR A 221 -7.63 10.27 9.86
N VAL A 222 -8.11 11.26 9.07
CA VAL A 222 -9.45 11.89 9.16
C VAL A 222 -10.17 11.96 7.82
#